data_AF-A0A8H4ZYY5-F1
#
_entry.id   AF-A0A8H4ZYY5-F1
#
_cell.length_a   1.000
_cell.length_b   1.000
_cell.length_c   1.000
_cell.angle_alpha   90.00
_cell.angle_beta   90.00
_cell.angle_gamma   90.00
#
_symmetry.space_group_name_H-M   'P 1'
#
loop_
_entity.id
_entity.type
_entity.pdbx_description
1 polymer ?
#
loop_
_entity_poly.entity_id
_entity_poly.type
_entity_poly.pdbx_seq_one_letter_code
_entity_poly.pdbx_strand_id
1 'polypeptide(L)'
;MGLSIRLLAFSRGYATRSGGSRLKPTLSLDQFIQRGRVLAFYRTILRGTKKIADPTTRAESRKYARDEFERRRNVTDASHVRYLLSIGKTEWEGMERYIDGM
;
A
#
# COMPACT_ATOMS: atom_id res chain seq x y z
N MET A 1 51.20 -31.17 -41.86
CA MET A 1 49.78 -30.73 -41.86
C MET A 1 49.06 -31.46 -40.73
N GLY A 2 49.06 -30.92 -39.50
CA GLY A 2 48.39 -31.54 -38.36
C GLY A 2 47.55 -30.48 -37.64
N LEU A 3 46.22 -30.61 -37.71
CA LEU A 3 45.28 -29.66 -37.10
C LEU A 3 45.34 -29.75 -35.57
N SER A 4 45.75 -28.67 -34.91
CA SER A 4 45.56 -28.50 -33.47
C SER A 4 44.10 -28.20 -33.16
N ILE A 5 43.40 -29.17 -32.60
CA ILE A 5 42.05 -29.01 -32.08
C ILE A 5 42.14 -28.25 -30.75
N ARG A 6 41.76 -26.97 -30.74
CA ARG A 6 41.56 -26.21 -29.50
C ARG A 6 40.28 -26.72 -28.84
N LEU A 7 40.44 -27.44 -27.72
CA LEU A 7 39.36 -27.78 -26.81
C LEU A 7 38.77 -26.48 -26.24
N LEU A 8 37.62 -26.05 -26.78
CA LEU A 8 36.79 -25.02 -26.16
C LEU A 8 36.18 -25.62 -24.89
N ALA A 9 36.75 -25.29 -23.74
CA ALA A 9 36.14 -25.59 -22.46
C ALA A 9 34.79 -24.84 -22.38
N PHE A 10 33.70 -25.58 -22.53
CA PHE A 10 32.35 -25.07 -22.38
C PHE A 10 32.10 -24.88 -20.88
N SER A 11 32.47 -23.71 -20.35
CA SER A 11 32.12 -23.31 -19.00
C SER A 11 30.60 -23.16 -18.92
N ARG A 12 29.92 -24.17 -18.36
CA ARG A 12 28.54 -24.04 -17.90
C ARG A 12 28.53 -23.05 -16.72
N GLY A 13 28.51 -21.77 -17.04
CA GLY A 13 28.23 -20.72 -16.06
C GLY A 13 26.79 -20.85 -15.60
N TYR A 14 26.56 -21.31 -14.37
CA TYR A 14 25.26 -21.15 -13.73
C TYR A 14 24.91 -19.66 -13.74
N ALA A 15 23.69 -19.32 -14.13
CA ALA A 15 23.19 -17.96 -14.20
C ALA A 15 23.04 -17.38 -12.79
N THR A 16 24.15 -17.02 -12.15
CA THR A 16 24.19 -16.28 -10.88
C THR A 16 24.57 -14.83 -11.09
N ARG A 17 24.62 -14.36 -12.35
CA ARG A 17 24.80 -12.94 -12.66
C ARG A 17 23.51 -12.21 -12.30
N SER A 18 23.39 -11.86 -11.02
CA SER A 18 22.41 -10.92 -10.48
C SER A 18 22.64 -9.58 -11.18
N GLY A 19 22.02 -9.40 -12.35
CA GLY A 19 21.77 -8.07 -12.87
C GLY A 19 20.93 -7.35 -11.83
N GLY A 20 21.38 -6.16 -11.39
CA GLY A 20 20.72 -5.41 -10.34
C GLY A 20 19.20 -5.40 -10.51
N SER A 21 18.49 -5.77 -9.44
CA SER A 21 17.03 -5.88 -9.47
C SER A 21 16.41 -4.56 -9.91
N ARG A 22 15.58 -4.59 -10.95
CA ARG A 22 14.76 -3.44 -11.38
C ARG A 22 13.58 -3.21 -10.42
N LEU A 23 13.39 -4.09 -9.44
CA LEU A 23 12.32 -4.01 -8.47
C LEU A 23 12.69 -3.01 -7.38
N LYS A 24 11.68 -2.24 -6.96
CA LYS A 24 11.81 -1.38 -5.79
C LYS A 24 12.10 -2.23 -4.55
N PRO A 25 12.76 -1.66 -3.51
CA PRO A 25 13.00 -2.37 -2.27
C PRO A 25 11.72 -3.02 -1.73
N THR A 26 11.81 -4.30 -1.38
CA THR A 26 10.69 -5.03 -0.78
C THR A 26 10.35 -4.44 0.58
N LEU A 27 9.06 -4.29 0.87
CA LEU A 27 8.59 -3.83 2.18
C LEU A 27 8.99 -4.83 3.27
N SER A 28 9.24 -4.33 4.48
CA SER A 28 9.32 -5.23 5.65
C SER A 28 7.97 -5.90 5.90
N LEU A 29 7.97 -7.03 6.62
CA LEU A 29 6.75 -7.73 6.97
C LEU A 29 5.76 -6.83 7.73
N ASP A 30 6.26 -6.04 8.70
CA ASP A 30 5.41 -5.10 9.45
C ASP A 30 4.82 -4.02 8.51
N GLN A 31 5.63 -3.43 7.63
CA GLN A 31 5.14 -2.46 6.64
C GLN A 31 4.07 -3.05 5.72
N PHE A 32 4.23 -4.30 5.28
CA PHE A 32 3.25 -5.01 4.48
C PHE A 32 1.92 -5.19 5.24
N ILE A 33 1.98 -5.66 6.48
CA ILE A 33 0.81 -5.86 7.33
C ILE A 33 0.11 -4.52 7.61
N GLN A 34 0.85 -3.47 7.98
CA GLN A 34 0.27 -2.15 8.22
C GLN A 34 -0.40 -1.59 6.95
N ARG A 35 0.23 -1.73 5.78
CA ARG A 35 -0.38 -1.31 4.51
C ARG A 35 -1.71 -2.02 4.26
N GLY A 36 -1.78 -3.33 4.54
CA GLY A 36 -3.02 -4.10 4.45
C GLY A 36 -4.12 -3.52 5.35
N ARG A 37 -3.81 -3.21 6.61
CA ARG A 37 -4.74 -2.61 7.58
C ARG A 37 -5.23 -1.22 7.14
N VAL A 38 -4.32 -0.35 6.68
CA VAL A 38 -4.67 0.99 6.18
C VAL A 38 -5.60 0.89 4.98
N LEU A 39 -5.31 0.01 4.02
CA LEU A 39 -6.17 -0.18 2.84
C LEU A 39 -7.52 -0.80 3.18
N ALA A 40 -7.58 -1.70 4.16
CA ALA A 40 -8.85 -2.24 4.64
C ALA A 40 -9.71 -1.12 5.25
N PHE A 41 -9.11 -0.30 6.10
CA PHE A 41 -9.78 0.83 6.74
C PHE A 41 -10.26 1.89 5.73
N TYR A 42 -9.43 2.26 4.77
CA TYR A 42 -9.84 3.17 3.69
C TYR A 42 -11.08 2.67 2.94
N ARG A 43 -11.15 1.37 2.64
CA ARG A 43 -12.32 0.77 1.99
C ARG A 43 -13.56 0.77 2.88
N THR A 44 -13.41 0.62 4.20
CA THR A 44 -14.52 0.78 5.15
C THR A 44 -15.12 2.18 5.05
N ILE A 45 -14.29 3.23 5.13
CA ILE A 45 -14.74 4.63 4.98
C ILE A 45 -15.46 4.84 3.64
N LEU A 46 -14.88 4.35 2.54
CA LEU A 46 -15.49 4.49 1.22
C LEU A 46 -16.83 3.77 1.08
N ARG A 47 -17.07 2.70 1.85
CA ARG A 47 -18.37 2.02 1.88
C ARG A 47 -19.37 2.77 2.75
N GLY A 48 -18.93 3.26 3.92
CA GLY A 48 -19.80 4.04 4.80
C GLY A 48 -20.29 5.33 4.17
N THR A 49 -19.42 6.06 3.46
CA THR A 49 -19.82 7.29 2.74
C THR A 49 -20.90 7.03 1.67
N LYS A 50 -21.06 5.80 1.15
CA LYS A 50 -22.15 5.49 0.21
C LYS A 50 -23.54 5.55 0.85
N LYS A 51 -23.64 5.41 2.17
CA LYS A 51 -24.90 5.49 2.91
C LYS A 51 -25.47 6.91 2.95
N ILE A 52 -24.64 7.93 2.74
CA ILE A 52 -25.07 9.34 2.68
C ILE A 52 -26.00 9.55 1.47
N ALA A 53 -27.23 10.00 1.74
CA ALA A 53 -28.25 10.21 0.72
C ALA A 53 -27.94 11.42 -0.18
N ASP A 54 -27.55 12.54 0.41
CA ASP A 54 -27.22 13.76 -0.34
C ASP A 54 -25.95 13.54 -1.20
N PRO A 55 -26.06 13.66 -2.54
CA PRO A 55 -24.94 13.36 -3.44
C PRO A 55 -23.76 14.32 -3.27
N THR A 56 -24.01 15.58 -2.92
CA THR A 56 -22.97 16.60 -2.71
C THR A 56 -22.14 16.26 -1.47
N THR A 57 -22.80 16.10 -0.33
CA THR A 57 -22.19 15.72 0.95
C THR A 57 -21.44 14.39 0.84
N ARG A 58 -22.00 13.41 0.12
CA ARG A 58 -21.32 12.15 -0.17
C ARG A 58 -20.02 12.35 -0.96
N ALA A 59 -20.06 13.18 -2.01
CA ALA A 59 -18.89 13.45 -2.84
C ALA A 59 -17.80 14.18 -2.04
N GLU A 60 -18.18 15.15 -1.22
CA GLU A 60 -17.29 15.90 -0.33
C GLU A 60 -16.68 15.00 0.74
N SER A 61 -17.48 14.18 1.42
CA SER A 61 -17.01 13.23 2.43
C SER A 61 -16.00 12.24 1.84
N ARG A 62 -16.27 11.75 0.62
CA ARG A 62 -15.36 10.85 -0.10
C ARG A 62 -14.05 11.55 -0.49
N LYS A 63 -14.13 12.82 -0.91
CA LYS A 63 -12.96 13.63 -1.25
C LYS A 63 -12.10 13.89 -0.01
N TYR A 64 -12.72 14.32 1.08
CA TYR A 64 -12.06 14.54 2.36
C TYR A 64 -11.31 13.28 2.82
N ALA A 65 -11.98 12.12 2.84
CA ALA A 65 -11.34 10.85 3.19
C ALA A 65 -10.15 10.52 2.28
N ARG A 66 -10.22 10.81 0.98
CA ARG A 66 -9.07 10.61 0.08
C ARG A 66 -7.91 11.54 0.44
N ASP A 67 -8.19 12.83 0.58
CA ASP A 67 -7.16 13.84 0.86
C ASP A 67 -6.45 13.55 2.20
N GLU A 68 -7.19 13.05 3.19
CA GLU A 68 -6.65 12.64 4.48
C GLU A 68 -5.61 11.51 4.38
N PHE A 69 -5.82 10.53 3.49
CA PHE A 69 -4.88 9.43 3.27
C PHE A 69 -3.71 9.89 2.38
N GLU A 70 -3.98 10.69 1.35
CA GLU A 70 -2.94 11.20 0.44
C GLU A 70 -1.94 12.09 1.16
N ARG A 71 -2.38 12.96 2.09
CA ARG A 71 -1.47 13.83 2.85
C ARG A 71 -0.50 13.06 3.76
N ARG A 72 -0.81 11.80 4.09
CA ARG A 72 -0.02 10.91 4.96
C ARG A 72 0.66 9.77 4.20
N ARG A 73 0.55 9.72 2.86
CA ARG A 73 1.05 8.59 2.04
C ARG A 73 2.54 8.27 2.19
N ASN A 74 3.34 9.25 2.64
CA ASN A 74 4.79 9.14 2.78
C ASN A 74 5.24 8.80 4.21
N VAL A 75 4.31 8.55 5.15
CA VAL A 75 4.66 8.10 6.50
C VAL A 75 5.15 6.65 6.43
N THR A 76 6.42 6.42 6.74
CA THR A 76 7.09 5.11 6.65
C THR A 76 7.33 4.45 8.01
N ASP A 77 7.31 5.23 9.09
CA ASP A 77 7.45 4.71 10.46
C ASP A 77 6.22 3.90 10.86
N ALA A 78 6.42 2.63 11.20
CA ALA A 78 5.32 1.71 11.48
C ALA A 78 4.54 2.10 12.74
N SER A 79 5.21 2.65 13.76
CA SER A 79 4.55 3.11 14.98
C SER A 79 3.67 4.32 14.72
N HIS A 80 4.13 5.27 13.91
CA HIS A 80 3.35 6.42 13.48
C HIS A 80 2.17 5.99 12.58
N VAL A 81 2.36 5.04 11.66
CA VAL A 81 1.23 4.48 10.87
C VAL A 81 0.16 3.85 11.78
N ARG A 82 0.56 3.09 12.80
CA ARG A 82 -0.37 2.51 13.78
C ARG A 82 -1.12 3.58 14.57
N TYR A 83 -0.41 4.62 15.02
CA TYR A 83 -1.01 5.76 15.70
C TYR A 83 -2.05 6.47 14.84
N LEU A 84 -1.69 6.85 13.60
CA LEU A 84 -2.60 7.51 12.66
C LEU A 84 -3.82 6.65 12.34
N LEU A 85 -3.63 5.34 12.17
CA LEU A 85 -4.72 4.41 11.96
C LEU A 85 -5.67 4.33 13.16
N SER A 86 -5.14 4.39 14.38
CA SER A 86 -5.94 4.42 15.61
C SER A 86 -6.79 5.69 15.67
N ILE A 87 -6.17 6.85 15.45
CA ILE A 87 -6.87 8.15 15.46
C ILE A 87 -7.97 8.17 14.40
N GLY A 88 -7.65 7.77 13.16
CA GLY A 88 -8.62 7.74 12.08
C GLY A 88 -9.80 6.82 12.36
N LYS A 89 -9.59 5.67 13.00
CA LYS A 89 -10.69 4.78 13.41
C LYS A 89 -11.63 5.44 14.40
N THR A 90 -11.10 6.11 15.42
CA THR A 90 -11.91 6.83 16.41
C THR A 90 -12.72 7.97 15.76
N GLU A 91 -12.10 8.74 14.86
CA GLU A 91 -12.80 9.78 14.09
C GLU A 91 -13.93 9.17 13.22
N TRP A 92 -13.63 8.05 12.56
CA TRP A 92 -14.60 7.34 11.72
C TRP A 92 -15.77 6.76 12.51
N GLU A 93 -15.56 6.21 13.71
CA GLU A 93 -16.63 5.71 14.57
C GLU A 93 -17.63 6.82 14.99
N GLY A 94 -17.15 8.05 15.14
CA GLY A 94 -18.01 9.22 15.33
C GLY A 94 -18.80 9.55 14.06
N MET A 95 -18.12 9.60 12.92
CA MET A 95 -18.74 9.92 11.64
C MET A 95 -19.75 8.85 11.19
N GLU A 96 -19.46 7.57 11.39
CA GLU A 96 -20.34 6.47 10.99
C GLU A 96 -21.66 6.52 11.76
N ARG A 97 -21.62 6.79 13.07
CA ARG A 97 -22.84 7.01 13.87
C ARG A 97 -23.66 8.20 13.39
N TYR A 98 -22.99 9.27 12.95
CA TYR A 98 -23.66 10.44 12.39
C TYR A 98 -24.32 10.11 11.05
N ILE A 99 -23.61 9.40 10.16
CA ILE A 99 -24.14 8.95 8.86
C ILE A 99 -25.33 7.99 9.05
N ASP A 100 -25.23 7.04 9.97
CA ASP A 100 -26.29 6.06 10.24
C ASP A 100 -27.53 6.70 10.92
N GLY A 101 -27.39 7.90 11.48
CA GLY A 101 -28.48 8.67 12.07
C GLY A 101 -29.13 9.72 11.15
N MET A 102 -28.64 9.89 9.92
CA MET A 102 -29.28 10.72 8.87
C MET A 102 -30.40 9.98 8.17
#